data_AF-A0A5U6SQ02-F1
#
_entry.id   AF-A0A5U6SQ02-F1
#
_cell.length_a   1.000
_cell.length_b   1.000
_cell.length_c   1.000
_cell.angle_alpha   90.00
_cell.angle_beta   90.00
_cell.angle_gamma   90.00
#
_symmetry.space_group_name_H-M   'P 1'
#
loop_
_entity.id
_entity.type
_entity.pdbx_description
1 polymer ?
#
loop_
_entity_poly.entity_id
_entity_poly.type
_entity_poly.pdbx_seq_one_letter_code
_entity_poly.pdbx_strand_id
1 'polypeptide(L)'
;MSNETVLDALKAMGKASYREVAARLKIEPVEALNMLREQREQGLCDFFDGGWKVTGDADKNPPVSPAPVKPVLRAKNSKDAPEKPLRGEITKPIKPEVIVALLIENGDMDTVALAAAVGRDPRGLASNLCLMARRGHIKKIGQGKGVKWGLPDEVHASATPESAVLPEIRITPKVTTPTAKAVQLIPSFTEKRPDHVIFPSLHVANRELRRAKSHVQKWERVCAALRELNKPGSRRLLAQLSQQGE
;
A
#
# COMPACT_ATOMS: atom_id res chain seq x y z
N MET A 1 31.39 21.47 -42.23
CA MET A 1 31.49 20.60 -41.06
C MET A 1 30.08 20.30 -40.61
N SER A 2 29.53 19.16 -41.01
CA SER A 2 28.18 18.77 -40.60
C SER A 2 28.24 18.48 -39.10
N ASN A 3 27.56 19.29 -38.28
CA ASN A 3 27.45 19.01 -36.86
C ASN A 3 26.62 17.73 -36.71
N GLU A 4 27.27 16.62 -36.38
CA GLU A 4 26.57 15.35 -36.12
C GLU A 4 25.56 15.56 -35.00
N THR A 5 24.28 15.31 -35.28
CA THR A 5 23.23 15.40 -34.26
C THR A 5 23.12 14.07 -33.51
N VAL A 6 22.49 14.12 -32.33
CA VAL A 6 22.15 12.91 -31.54
C VAL A 6 21.35 11.90 -32.36
N LEU A 7 20.51 12.36 -33.28
CA LEU A 7 19.76 11.48 -34.19
C LEU A 7 20.68 10.80 -35.19
N ASP A 8 21.67 11.50 -35.74
CA ASP A 8 22.60 10.91 -36.71
C ASP A 8 23.48 9.85 -36.03
N ALA A 9 23.89 10.11 -34.78
CA ALA A 9 24.56 9.13 -33.93
C ALA A 9 23.68 7.89 -33.68
N LEU A 10 22.39 8.09 -33.38
CA LEU A 10 21.45 7.00 -33.17
C LEU A 10 21.09 6.25 -34.46
N LYS A 11 20.95 6.93 -35.61
CA LYS A 11 20.75 6.29 -36.91
C LYS A 11 21.95 5.43 -37.30
N ALA A 12 23.16 5.91 -37.02
CA ALA A 12 24.38 5.15 -37.28
C ALA A 12 24.56 3.95 -36.34
N MET A 13 24.00 3.98 -35.12
CA MET A 13 24.13 2.91 -34.11
C MET A 13 22.90 1.99 -34.01
N GLY A 14 21.74 2.42 -34.51
CA GLY A 14 20.45 1.74 -34.40
C GLY A 14 19.84 1.78 -32.99
N LYS A 15 20.48 1.09 -32.02
CA LYS A 15 20.13 1.10 -30.60
C LYS A 15 21.37 1.48 -29.81
N ALA A 16 21.36 2.63 -29.14
CA ALA A 16 22.53 3.06 -28.36
C ALA A 16 22.13 3.50 -26.96
N SER A 17 23.04 3.32 -26.01
CA SER A 17 22.90 3.93 -24.69
C SER A 17 23.24 5.43 -24.76
N TYR A 18 22.71 6.22 -23.82
CA TYR A 18 23.05 7.65 -23.73
C TYR A 18 24.56 7.88 -23.55
N ARG A 19 25.27 6.92 -22.94
CA ARG A 19 26.73 6.95 -22.76
C ARG A 19 27.48 6.75 -24.08
N GLU A 20 26.99 5.85 -24.93
CA GLU A 20 27.58 5.60 -26.25
C GLU A 20 27.36 6.79 -27.20
N VAL A 21 26.17 7.39 -27.16
CA VAL A 21 25.87 8.63 -27.91
C VAL A 21 26.79 9.76 -27.47
N ALA A 22 26.96 9.93 -26.15
CA ALA A 22 27.86 10.92 -25.56
C ALA A 22 29.32 10.73 -26.00
N ALA A 23 29.81 9.48 -25.99
CA ALA A 23 31.16 9.14 -26.41
C ALA A 23 31.44 9.49 -27.87
N ARG A 24 30.45 9.30 -28.76
CA ARG A 24 30.57 9.59 -30.19
C ARG A 24 30.62 11.09 -30.47
N LEU A 25 29.72 11.84 -29.82
CA LEU A 25 29.64 13.30 -30.00
C LEU A 25 30.67 14.07 -29.17
N LYS A 26 31.40 13.38 -28.28
CA LYS A 26 32.31 13.97 -27.27
C LYS A 26 31.60 15.00 -26.38
N ILE A 27 30.33 14.70 -26.07
CA ILE A 27 29.45 15.52 -25.23
C ILE A 27 29.37 14.87 -23.83
N GLU A 28 29.06 15.64 -22.80
CA GLU A 28 28.85 15.08 -21.46
C GLU A 28 27.64 14.10 -21.46
N PRO A 29 27.71 12.94 -20.78
CA PRO A 29 26.61 11.98 -20.75
C PRO A 29 25.26 12.56 -20.28
N VAL A 30 25.30 13.57 -19.42
CA VAL A 30 24.11 14.27 -18.91
C VAL A 30 23.50 15.15 -20.00
N GLU A 31 24.33 15.87 -20.75
CA GLU A 31 23.91 16.72 -21.86
C GLU A 31 23.36 15.89 -23.02
N ALA A 32 24.01 14.77 -23.36
CA ALA A 32 23.48 13.82 -24.33
C ALA A 32 22.10 13.27 -23.93
N LEU A 33 21.90 12.98 -22.63
CA LEU A 33 20.61 12.54 -22.11
C LEU A 33 19.55 13.65 -22.18
N ASN A 34 19.92 14.90 -21.93
CA ASN A 34 19.02 16.04 -22.03
C ASN A 34 18.55 16.24 -23.49
N MET A 35 19.49 16.21 -24.44
CA MET A 35 19.19 16.28 -25.87
C MET A 35 18.31 15.11 -26.34
N LEU A 36 18.59 13.88 -25.87
CA LEU A 36 17.76 12.70 -26.17
C LEU A 36 16.32 12.84 -25.66
N ARG A 37 16.13 13.47 -24.49
CA ARG A 37 14.79 13.77 -23.96
C ARG A 37 14.05 14.79 -24.80
N GLU A 38 14.72 15.85 -25.24
CA GLU A 38 14.14 16.86 -26.13
C GLU A 38 13.74 16.23 -27.48
N GLN A 39 14.59 15.37 -28.05
CA GLN A 39 14.30 14.62 -29.28
C GLN A 39 13.12 13.64 -29.12
N ARG A 40 12.91 13.12 -27.90
CA ARG A 40 11.73 12.31 -27.57
C ARG A 40 10.46 13.13 -27.48
N GLU A 41 10.51 14.33 -26.91
CA GLU A 41 9.35 15.24 -26.89
C GLU A 41 8.94 15.65 -28.31
N GLN A 42 9.90 15.71 -29.23
CA GLN A 42 9.68 15.93 -30.67
C GLN A 42 9.20 14.66 -31.41
N GLY A 43 9.15 13.50 -30.75
CA GLY A 43 8.69 12.24 -31.35
C GLY A 43 9.68 11.59 -32.32
N LEU A 44 10.95 12.02 -32.32
CA LEU A 44 11.99 11.54 -33.24
C LEU A 44 12.78 10.36 -32.67
N CYS A 45 12.74 10.16 -31.35
CA CYS A 45 13.39 9.06 -30.65
C CYS A 45 12.56 8.53 -29.51
N ASP A 46 12.65 7.23 -29.29
CA ASP A 46 12.08 6.59 -28.12
C ASP A 46 13.11 5.76 -27.35
N PHE A 47 12.88 5.65 -26.05
CA PHE A 47 13.65 4.79 -25.16
C PHE A 47 12.91 3.47 -24.98
N PHE A 48 13.48 2.40 -25.55
CA PHE A 48 12.95 1.04 -25.44
C PHE A 48 14.08 0.07 -25.14
N ASP A 49 13.78 -0.95 -24.33
CA ASP A 49 14.70 -2.08 -24.07
C ASP A 49 16.09 -1.65 -23.57
N GLY A 50 16.14 -0.61 -22.73
CA GLY A 50 17.39 -0.11 -22.16
C GLY A 50 18.25 0.75 -23.11
N GLY A 51 17.77 1.06 -24.31
CA GLY A 51 18.48 1.86 -25.31
C GLY A 51 17.60 2.92 -25.98
N TRP A 52 18.24 3.90 -26.58
CA TRP A 52 17.61 4.91 -27.42
C TRP A 52 17.61 4.46 -28.87
N LYS A 53 16.48 4.62 -29.56
CA LYS A 53 16.30 4.29 -30.98
C LYS A 53 15.52 5.40 -31.68
N VAL A 54 15.84 5.64 -32.95
CA VAL A 54 15.14 6.60 -33.82
C VAL A 54 13.79 6.00 -34.25
N THR A 55 12.72 6.77 -34.07
CA THR A 55 11.35 6.38 -34.42
C THR A 55 11.10 6.76 -35.88
N GLY A 56 11.72 6.01 -36.79
CA GLY A 56 11.60 6.18 -38.23
C GLY A 56 12.03 4.88 -38.92
N ASP A 57 11.15 4.36 -39.75
CA ASP A 57 11.26 3.14 -40.56
C ASP A 57 10.90 1.80 -39.86
N ALA A 58 9.82 1.20 -40.37
CA ALA A 58 9.24 -0.12 -40.13
C ALA A 58 8.19 -0.26 -39.01
N ASP A 59 6.93 -0.21 -39.46
CA ASP A 59 5.72 -0.74 -38.87
C ASP A 59 5.83 -2.15 -38.26
N LYS A 60 4.90 -2.41 -37.31
CA LYS A 60 4.51 -3.68 -36.67
C LYS A 60 5.32 -4.15 -35.45
N ASN A 61 5.05 -3.55 -34.29
CA ASN A 61 4.48 -4.28 -33.14
C ASN A 61 4.06 -3.32 -32.01
N PRO A 62 3.05 -3.70 -31.19
CA PRO A 62 2.20 -2.76 -30.45
C PRO A 62 2.93 -2.04 -29.31
N PRO A 63 2.38 -0.90 -28.85
CA PRO A 63 3.02 -0.01 -27.91
C PRO A 63 3.10 -0.64 -26.52
N VAL A 64 4.29 -1.10 -26.14
CA VAL A 64 4.63 -1.34 -24.73
C VAL A 64 5.14 -0.02 -24.16
N SER A 65 4.19 0.82 -23.75
CA SER A 65 4.45 1.87 -22.76
C SER A 65 5.15 1.24 -21.54
N PRO A 66 6.16 1.92 -20.98
CA PRO A 66 5.81 2.71 -19.82
C PRO A 66 6.31 4.16 -19.92
N ALA A 67 5.29 5.02 -19.94
CA ALA A 67 5.24 6.38 -19.44
C ALA A 67 6.03 7.47 -20.18
N PRO A 68 5.31 8.54 -20.53
CA PRO A 68 5.83 9.86 -20.25
C PRO A 68 4.89 10.68 -19.37
N VAL A 69 5.55 11.39 -18.48
CA VAL A 69 5.20 12.66 -17.89
C VAL A 69 4.54 13.56 -18.96
N LYS A 70 3.41 14.20 -18.60
CA LYS A 70 2.63 15.13 -19.45
C LYS A 70 3.46 16.39 -19.76
N PRO A 71 3.27 17.08 -20.91
CA PRO A 71 2.30 18.20 -20.91
C PRO A 71 1.54 18.49 -22.25
N VAL A 72 0.30 19.00 -22.08
CA VAL A 72 -0.36 20.09 -22.84
C VAL A 72 -0.99 19.83 -24.23
N LEU A 73 -2.33 19.73 -24.18
CA LEU A 73 -3.38 20.33 -25.04
C LEU A 73 -3.65 19.83 -26.48
N ARG A 74 -4.81 19.17 -26.63
CA ARG A 74 -6.01 19.62 -27.39
C ARG A 74 -6.62 18.51 -28.25
N ALA A 75 -7.78 17.98 -27.84
CA ALA A 75 -8.88 17.68 -28.74
C ALA A 75 -10.16 17.25 -27.99
N LYS A 76 -11.23 18.00 -28.27
CA LYS A 76 -12.60 17.54 -28.54
C LYS A 76 -13.34 16.81 -27.42
N ASN A 77 -14.28 17.57 -26.86
CA ASN A 77 -15.50 17.14 -26.17
C ASN A 77 -16.07 15.82 -26.70
N SER A 78 -16.14 14.82 -25.84
CA SER A 78 -17.25 13.86 -25.80
C SER A 78 -17.78 13.87 -24.37
N LYS A 79 -18.96 14.47 -24.20
CA LYS A 79 -19.76 14.41 -22.97
C LYS A 79 -20.05 12.95 -22.62
N ASP A 80 -20.22 12.71 -21.33
CA ASP A 80 -20.79 11.49 -20.72
C ASP A 80 -19.81 10.32 -20.44
N ALA A 81 -18.89 10.53 -19.49
CA ALA A 81 -18.34 9.46 -18.67
C ALA A 81 -17.93 10.01 -17.29
N PRO A 82 -18.32 9.37 -16.17
CA PRO A 82 -18.06 9.91 -14.84
C PRO A 82 -16.56 9.98 -14.58
N GLU A 83 -16.10 11.18 -14.22
CA GLU A 83 -14.70 11.51 -13.95
C GLU A 83 -14.14 10.57 -12.86
N LYS A 84 -13.23 9.67 -13.26
CA LYS A 84 -12.42 8.89 -12.31
C LYS A 84 -11.40 9.82 -11.67
N PRO A 85 -11.42 10.03 -10.34
CA PRO A 85 -10.38 10.82 -9.68
C PRO A 85 -9.03 10.12 -9.81
N LEU A 86 -8.02 10.88 -10.23
CA LEU A 86 -6.66 10.41 -10.43
C LEU A 86 -6.05 9.95 -9.10
N ARG A 87 -5.46 8.76 -9.14
CA ARG A 87 -4.70 8.11 -8.06
C ARG A 87 -3.66 9.09 -7.47
N GLY A 88 -3.96 9.65 -6.30
CA GLY A 88 -3.05 10.55 -5.57
C GLY A 88 -3.72 11.71 -4.86
N GLU A 89 -4.98 12.02 -5.15
CA GLU A 89 -5.72 13.00 -4.35
C GLU A 89 -5.98 12.43 -2.96
N ILE A 90 -5.48 13.10 -1.91
CA ILE A 90 -5.83 12.79 -0.52
C ILE A 90 -7.27 13.23 -0.35
N THR A 91 -8.15 12.37 -0.84
CA THR A 91 -9.57 12.58 -0.75
C THR A 91 -9.94 12.54 0.73
N LYS A 92 -10.70 13.55 1.17
CA LYS A 92 -11.16 13.70 2.57
C LYS A 92 -11.58 12.35 3.15
N PRO A 93 -11.16 12.02 4.38
CA PRO A 93 -11.51 10.75 5.03
C PRO A 93 -13.02 10.58 4.96
N ILE A 94 -13.44 9.46 4.39
CA ILE A 94 -14.86 9.18 4.19
C ILE A 94 -15.46 9.02 5.58
N LYS A 95 -16.35 9.94 5.95
CA LYS A 95 -17.11 9.81 7.18
C LYS A 95 -18.00 8.56 7.04
N PRO A 96 -18.01 7.68 8.04
CA PRO A 96 -18.82 6.46 8.00
C PRO A 96 -20.31 6.77 7.83
N GLU A 97 -20.75 7.93 8.31
CA GLU A 97 -22.11 8.47 8.18
C GLU A 97 -22.63 8.47 6.74
N VAL A 98 -21.79 8.85 5.76
CA VAL A 98 -22.22 8.95 4.35
C VAL A 98 -22.49 7.57 3.77
N ILE A 99 -21.67 6.58 4.11
CA ILE A 99 -21.85 5.21 3.64
C ILE A 99 -23.04 4.56 4.35
N VAL A 100 -23.21 4.78 5.65
CA VAL A 100 -24.34 4.25 6.42
C VAL A 100 -25.66 4.84 5.93
N ALA A 101 -25.72 6.16 5.65
CA ALA A 101 -26.91 6.79 5.08
C ALA A 101 -27.28 6.21 3.71
N LEU A 102 -26.29 5.96 2.84
CA LEU A 102 -26.51 5.33 1.54
C LEU A 102 -27.00 3.88 1.66
N LEU A 103 -26.55 3.14 2.67
CA LEU A 103 -27.01 1.77 2.96
C LEU A 103 -28.42 1.74 3.57
N ILE A 104 -28.82 2.79 4.30
CA ILE A 104 -30.20 2.94 4.79
C ILE A 104 -31.15 3.21 3.62
N GLU A 105 -30.75 4.03 2.65
CA GLU A 105 -31.59 4.40 1.51
C GLU A 105 -31.68 3.29 0.45
N ASN A 106 -30.58 2.60 0.17
CA ASN A 106 -30.48 1.65 -0.95
C ASN A 106 -30.41 0.18 -0.52
N GLY A 107 -30.34 -0.10 0.78
CA GLY A 107 -30.16 -1.45 1.32
C GLY A 107 -28.78 -2.02 1.04
N ASP A 108 -28.70 -3.35 0.88
CA ASP A 108 -27.44 -4.06 0.69
C ASP A 108 -26.80 -3.75 -0.67
N MET A 109 -25.72 -2.97 -0.67
CA MET A 109 -25.05 -2.50 -1.88
C MET A 109 -23.72 -3.21 -2.17
N ASP A 110 -23.45 -3.46 -3.44
CA ASP A 110 -22.15 -3.93 -3.92
C ASP A 110 -21.07 -2.84 -3.77
N THR A 111 -19.81 -3.26 -3.64
CA THR A 111 -18.64 -2.35 -3.60
C THR A 111 -18.58 -1.35 -4.75
N VAL A 112 -18.97 -1.79 -5.96
CA VAL A 112 -18.94 -0.96 -7.18
C VAL A 112 -20.06 0.06 -7.18
N ALA A 113 -21.27 -0.34 -6.77
CA ALA A 113 -22.42 0.56 -6.66
C ALA A 113 -22.18 1.61 -5.57
N LEU A 114 -21.63 1.20 -4.43
CA LEU A 114 -21.29 2.11 -3.33
C LEU A 114 -20.16 3.06 -3.72
N ALA A 115 -19.16 2.59 -4.47
CA ALA A 115 -18.11 3.44 -5.00
C ALA A 115 -18.62 4.46 -6.03
N ALA A 116 -19.59 4.07 -6.87
CA ALA A 116 -20.24 4.97 -7.80
C ALA A 116 -21.05 6.06 -7.07
N ALA A 117 -21.83 5.67 -6.04
CA ALA A 117 -22.61 6.62 -5.23
C ALA A 117 -21.74 7.62 -4.45
N VAL A 118 -20.57 7.17 -3.96
CA VAL A 118 -19.61 8.01 -3.22
C VAL A 118 -18.67 8.78 -4.17
N GLY A 119 -18.67 8.47 -5.47
CA GLY A 119 -17.79 9.08 -6.47
C GLY A 119 -16.31 8.74 -6.26
N ARG A 120 -15.99 7.51 -5.84
CA ARG A 120 -14.61 7.06 -5.52
C ARG A 120 -14.21 5.83 -6.32
N ASP A 121 -12.91 5.55 -6.34
CA ASP A 121 -12.39 4.31 -6.92
C ASP A 121 -12.82 3.09 -6.07
N PRO A 122 -13.52 2.09 -6.66
CA PRO A 122 -13.93 0.89 -5.95
C PRO A 122 -12.77 0.12 -5.31
N ARG A 123 -11.55 0.17 -5.89
CA ARG A 123 -10.38 -0.52 -5.32
C ARG A 123 -9.86 0.14 -4.06
N GLY A 124 -9.89 1.48 -3.99
CA GLY A 124 -9.50 2.24 -2.81
C GLY A 124 -10.57 2.22 -1.70
N LEU A 125 -11.84 2.12 -2.08
CA LEU A 125 -12.96 2.09 -1.14
C LEU A 125 -13.05 0.75 -0.39
N ALA A 126 -12.72 -0.38 -1.02
CA ALA A 126 -12.78 -1.71 -0.41
C ALA A 126 -12.02 -1.82 0.92
N SER A 127 -10.84 -1.19 1.02
CA SER A 127 -10.04 -1.16 2.26
C SER A 127 -10.70 -0.34 3.35
N ASN A 128 -11.35 0.79 3.00
CA ASN A 128 -12.09 1.63 3.94
C ASN A 128 -13.36 0.93 4.44
N LEU A 129 -14.09 0.23 3.58
CA LEU A 129 -15.26 -0.55 3.96
C LEU A 129 -14.89 -1.71 4.90
N CYS A 130 -13.78 -2.41 4.62
CA CYS A 130 -13.25 -3.41 5.54
C CYS A 130 -12.93 -2.81 6.93
N LEU A 131 -12.37 -1.60 6.97
CA LEU A 131 -12.08 -0.91 8.24
C LEU A 131 -13.36 -0.50 8.97
N MET A 132 -14.37 0.00 8.24
CA MET A 132 -15.67 0.36 8.80
C MET A 132 -16.43 -0.85 9.35
N ALA A 133 -16.33 -2.01 8.69
CA ALA A 133 -16.89 -3.24 9.20
C ALA A 133 -16.19 -3.73 10.47
N ARG A 134 -14.86 -3.61 10.55
CA ARG A 134 -14.13 -3.89 11.80
C ARG A 134 -14.50 -2.95 12.93
N ARG A 135 -14.88 -1.71 12.60
CA ARG A 135 -15.37 -0.71 13.56
C ARG A 135 -16.87 -0.87 13.87
N GLY A 136 -17.55 -1.87 13.32
CA GLY A 136 -18.98 -2.15 13.59
C GLY A 136 -19.97 -1.20 12.92
N HIS A 137 -19.56 -0.38 11.95
CA HIS A 137 -20.46 0.58 11.29
C HIS A 137 -21.25 -0.04 10.12
N ILE A 138 -20.72 -1.11 9.50
CA ILE A 138 -21.32 -1.81 8.37
C ILE A 138 -21.03 -3.32 8.46
N LYS A 139 -21.88 -4.17 7.89
CA LYS A 139 -21.64 -5.61 7.82
C LYS A 139 -21.18 -6.00 6.42
N LYS A 140 -20.14 -6.84 6.35
CA LYS A 140 -19.72 -7.47 5.10
C LYS A 140 -20.58 -8.71 4.84
N ILE A 141 -21.29 -8.73 3.72
CA ILE A 141 -22.15 -9.82 3.29
C ILE A 141 -21.44 -10.53 2.12
N GLY A 142 -20.91 -11.72 2.39
CA GLY A 142 -20.19 -12.53 1.40
C GLY A 142 -18.67 -12.28 1.32
N GLN A 143 -17.97 -13.12 0.54
CA GLN A 143 -16.53 -13.05 0.30
C GLN A 143 -16.24 -13.29 -1.20
N GLY A 144 -15.26 -12.58 -1.77
CA GLY A 144 -14.81 -12.78 -3.16
C GLY A 144 -15.39 -11.78 -4.17
N LYS A 145 -15.78 -12.27 -5.35
CA LYS A 145 -16.45 -11.45 -6.38
C LYS A 145 -17.92 -11.29 -5.98
N GLY A 146 -18.39 -10.05 -5.78
CA GLY A 146 -19.78 -9.76 -5.37
C GLY A 146 -19.97 -9.58 -3.86
N VAL A 147 -19.00 -8.95 -3.17
CA VAL A 147 -19.18 -8.57 -1.78
C VAL A 147 -20.22 -7.45 -1.68
N LYS A 148 -21.28 -7.72 -0.92
CA LYS A 148 -22.31 -6.76 -0.53
C LYS A 148 -21.99 -6.18 0.83
N TRP A 149 -22.42 -4.95 1.06
CA TRP A 149 -22.33 -4.26 2.33
C TRP A 149 -23.73 -3.91 2.76
N GLY A 150 -24.05 -4.25 4.01
CA GLY A 150 -25.35 -3.97 4.60
C GLY A 150 -25.22 -3.21 5.92
N LEU A 151 -26.34 -2.71 6.41
CA LEU A 151 -26.42 -2.16 7.76
C LEU A 151 -26.03 -3.26 8.77
N PRO A 152 -25.37 -2.93 9.89
CA PRO A 152 -25.18 -3.92 10.95
C PRO A 152 -26.55 -4.41 11.41
N ASP A 153 -26.77 -5.72 11.37
CA ASP A 153 -27.89 -6.33 12.07
C ASP A 153 -27.79 -5.91 13.54
N GLU A 154 -28.76 -5.15 14.03
CA GLU A 154 -28.90 -4.90 15.46
C GLU A 154 -29.27 -6.21 16.18
N VAL A 155 -28.29 -7.11 16.38
CA VAL A 155 -28.34 -8.14 17.42
C VAL A 155 -26.94 -8.45 17.93
N HIS A 156 -26.39 -7.55 18.74
CA HIS A 156 -25.65 -7.94 19.94
C HIS A 156 -26.16 -7.14 21.14
N ALA A 157 -27.46 -7.27 21.40
CA ALA A 157 -27.95 -7.29 22.78
C ALA A 157 -27.90 -8.76 23.26
N SER A 158 -26.77 -9.16 23.85
CA SER A 158 -26.67 -10.21 24.87
C SER A 158 -25.20 -10.48 25.22
N ALA A 159 -24.65 -9.61 26.07
CA ALA A 159 -24.01 -10.11 27.27
C ALA A 159 -24.80 -9.51 28.44
N THR A 160 -25.90 -10.19 28.78
CA THR A 160 -26.61 -10.04 30.06
C THR A 160 -25.62 -10.35 31.19
N PRO A 161 -25.58 -9.51 32.24
CA PRO A 161 -26.22 -9.89 33.49
C PRO A 161 -27.26 -8.81 33.84
N GLU A 162 -28.54 -9.12 33.93
CA GLU A 162 -29.17 -9.73 35.11
C GLU A 162 -28.87 -8.92 36.39
N SER A 163 -29.56 -7.79 36.56
CA SER A 163 -30.28 -7.50 37.80
C SER A 163 -30.92 -6.12 37.79
N ALA A 164 -32.19 -6.12 38.18
CA ALA A 164 -32.83 -5.10 38.99
C ALA A 164 -33.00 -3.69 38.40
N VAL A 165 -34.18 -3.48 37.83
CA VAL A 165 -34.98 -2.27 38.05
C VAL A 165 -34.95 -1.93 39.53
N LEU A 166 -34.53 -0.71 39.91
CA LEU A 166 -34.83 -0.05 41.19
C LEU A 166 -34.51 1.47 41.06
N PRO A 167 -35.07 2.35 41.90
CA PRO A 167 -35.97 3.41 41.47
C PRO A 167 -35.40 4.83 41.66
N GLU A 168 -36.16 5.78 41.14
CA GLU A 168 -36.11 7.24 41.31
C GLU A 168 -35.63 7.70 42.70
N ILE A 169 -34.37 8.17 42.75
CA ILE A 169 -33.75 8.65 43.99
C ILE A 169 -34.23 10.08 44.26
N ARG A 170 -35.13 10.19 45.24
CA ARG A 170 -35.54 11.44 45.88
C ARG A 170 -34.33 12.13 46.54
N ILE A 171 -34.22 13.43 46.28
CA ILE A 171 -33.26 14.35 46.89
C ILE A 171 -33.63 14.57 48.36
N THR A 172 -32.70 14.30 49.29
CA THR A 172 -32.70 14.93 50.63
C THR A 172 -31.29 15.41 50.99
N PRO A 173 -31.13 16.60 51.59
CA PRO A 173 -29.83 17.19 51.86
C PRO A 173 -29.28 16.82 53.25
N LYS A 174 -27.96 17.05 53.41
CA LYS A 174 -27.24 17.39 54.66
C LYS A 174 -26.65 16.23 55.46
N VAL A 175 -25.34 15.98 55.29
CA VAL A 175 -24.36 15.91 56.40
C VAL A 175 -22.99 16.40 55.91
N THR A 176 -22.42 17.29 56.71
CA THR A 176 -21.15 18.02 56.60
C THR A 176 -19.90 17.18 56.91
N THR A 177 -18.82 17.47 56.16
CA THR A 177 -17.36 17.34 56.47
C THR A 177 -16.70 15.94 56.55
N PRO A 178 -15.37 15.81 56.28
CA PRO A 178 -14.39 16.77 55.76
C PRO A 178 -13.64 16.32 54.50
N THR A 179 -13.49 17.23 53.54
CA THR A 179 -12.79 17.14 52.25
C THR A 179 -11.28 16.77 52.32
N ALA A 180 -10.69 16.64 53.52
CA ALA A 180 -9.27 16.36 53.69
C ALA A 180 -8.84 14.94 53.29
N LYS A 181 -9.71 13.94 53.44
CA LYS A 181 -9.37 12.54 53.11
C LYS A 181 -9.48 12.19 51.61
N ALA A 182 -10.19 13.00 50.83
CA ALA A 182 -10.34 12.78 49.39
C ALA A 182 -9.09 13.22 48.60
N VAL A 183 -8.31 14.18 49.13
CA VAL A 183 -7.07 14.65 48.50
C VAL A 183 -5.90 13.68 48.72
N GLN A 184 -5.93 12.89 49.81
CA GLN A 184 -4.91 11.87 50.10
C GLN A 184 -5.09 10.57 49.29
N LEU A 185 -6.26 10.36 48.68
CA LEU A 185 -6.52 9.21 47.80
C LEU A 185 -6.28 9.51 46.32
N ILE A 186 -5.98 10.77 45.98
CA ILE A 186 -5.47 11.08 44.65
C ILE A 186 -3.99 10.66 44.66
N PRO A 187 -3.60 9.58 43.94
CA PRO A 187 -2.20 9.22 43.84
C PRO A 187 -1.46 10.42 43.28
N SER A 188 -0.45 10.90 44.01
CA SER A 188 0.42 11.98 43.57
C SER A 188 0.98 11.63 42.18
N PHE A 189 0.61 12.43 41.18
CA PHE A 189 0.95 12.25 39.76
C PHE A 189 2.46 12.29 39.45
N THR A 190 3.29 12.40 40.50
CA THR A 190 4.76 12.39 40.46
C THR A 190 5.36 11.03 40.77
N GLU A 191 4.54 9.99 40.98
CA GLU A 191 5.04 8.62 40.97
C GLU A 191 5.55 8.32 39.56
N LYS A 192 6.88 8.21 39.43
CA LYS A 192 7.56 7.75 38.23
C LYS A 192 7.09 6.33 37.92
N ARG A 193 5.94 6.21 37.26
CA ARG A 193 5.52 4.98 36.59
C ARG A 193 6.66 4.58 35.65
N PRO A 194 7.37 3.46 35.89
CA PRO A 194 8.48 3.06 35.03
C PRO A 194 8.00 2.50 33.69
N ASP A 195 6.70 2.56 33.39
CA ASP A 195 6.10 1.87 32.26
C ASP A 195 5.40 2.81 31.25
N HIS A 196 5.66 4.12 31.34
CA HIS A 196 5.31 5.04 30.25
C HIS A 196 6.41 5.02 29.19
N VAL A 197 6.27 4.09 28.24
CA VAL A 197 6.76 4.20 26.86
C VAL A 197 8.20 4.71 26.75
N ILE A 198 9.16 3.95 27.28
CA ILE A 198 10.55 4.09 26.84
C ILE A 198 10.58 3.54 25.43
N PHE A 199 10.36 4.41 24.44
CA PHE A 199 10.69 4.07 23.06
C PHE A 199 12.15 3.60 23.05
N PRO A 200 12.44 2.34 22.66
CA PRO A 200 13.81 1.89 22.55
C PRO A 200 14.56 2.88 21.67
N SER A 201 15.78 3.26 22.07
CA SER A 201 16.57 4.16 21.23
C SER A 201 16.71 3.53 19.84
N LEU A 202 16.75 4.36 18.79
CA LEU A 202 16.93 3.90 17.42
C LEU A 202 18.13 2.95 17.29
N HIS A 203 19.19 3.20 18.06
CA HIS A 203 20.37 2.34 18.11
C HIS A 203 20.06 0.94 18.67
N VAL A 204 19.29 0.84 19.75
CA VAL A 204 18.87 -0.44 20.33
C VAL A 204 17.96 -1.19 19.34
N ALA A 205 16.97 -0.51 18.75
CA ALA A 205 16.10 -1.11 17.74
C ALA A 205 16.90 -1.63 16.52
N ASN A 206 17.87 -0.86 16.04
CA ASN A 206 18.75 -1.29 14.93
C ASN A 206 19.70 -2.42 15.32
N ARG A 207 20.13 -2.50 16.58
CA ARG A 207 20.92 -3.63 17.09
C ARG A 207 20.08 -4.90 17.11
N GLU A 208 18.85 -4.83 17.61
CA GLU A 208 17.92 -5.97 17.60
C GLU A 208 17.52 -6.39 16.18
N LEU A 209 17.33 -5.44 15.27
CA LEU A 209 17.09 -5.73 13.86
C LEU A 209 18.27 -6.51 13.24
N ARG A 210 19.51 -6.13 13.54
CA ARG A 210 20.70 -6.87 13.06
C ARG A 210 20.77 -8.28 13.65
N ARG A 211 20.46 -8.44 14.94
CA ARG A 211 20.37 -9.76 15.60
C ARG A 211 19.31 -10.63 14.93
N ALA A 212 18.09 -10.12 14.75
CA ALA A 212 17.01 -10.82 14.07
C ALA A 212 17.41 -11.24 12.65
N LYS A 213 18.02 -10.35 11.87
CA LYS A 213 18.53 -10.69 10.52
C LYS A 213 19.57 -11.81 10.56
N SER A 214 20.49 -11.78 11.52
CA SER A 214 21.47 -12.86 11.68
C SER A 214 20.83 -14.20 12.07
N HIS A 215 19.77 -14.17 12.88
CA HIS A 215 19.00 -15.38 13.23
C HIS A 215 18.27 -15.94 12.00
N VAL A 216 17.67 -15.08 11.19
CA VAL A 216 17.03 -15.47 9.92
C VAL A 216 18.06 -16.12 8.99
N GLN A 217 19.24 -15.50 8.79
CA GLN A 217 20.31 -16.08 7.98
C GLN A 217 20.79 -17.45 8.49
N LYS A 218 20.88 -17.64 9.81
CA LYS A 218 21.19 -18.95 10.40
C LYS A 218 20.12 -19.98 10.06
N TRP A 219 18.85 -19.62 10.20
CA TRP A 219 17.74 -20.50 9.84
C TRP A 219 17.68 -20.81 8.35
N GLU A 220 17.97 -19.83 7.48
CA GLU A 220 18.07 -20.05 6.03
C GLU A 220 19.15 -21.09 5.69
N ARG A 221 20.30 -21.05 6.37
CA ARG A 221 21.35 -22.08 6.21
C ARG A 221 20.88 -23.46 6.65
N VAL A 222 20.16 -23.55 7.77
CA VAL A 222 19.58 -24.82 8.23
C VAL A 222 18.56 -25.33 7.21
N CYS A 223 17.66 -24.47 6.73
CA CYS A 223 16.70 -24.83 5.69
C CYS A 223 17.39 -25.27 4.39
N ALA A 224 18.48 -24.62 3.99
CA ALA A 224 19.27 -25.03 2.83
C ALA A 224 19.91 -26.41 3.04
N ALA A 225 20.52 -26.66 4.20
CA ALA A 225 21.08 -27.97 4.54
C ALA A 225 20.00 -29.07 4.56
N LEU A 226 18.84 -28.78 5.14
CA LEU A 226 17.70 -29.73 5.15
C LEU A 226 17.17 -29.99 3.74
N ARG A 227 17.13 -28.98 2.86
CA ARG A 227 16.76 -29.18 1.46
C ARG A 227 17.73 -30.08 0.73
N GLU A 228 19.04 -29.90 0.96
CA GLU A 228 20.07 -30.78 0.41
C GLU A 228 19.90 -32.20 0.91
N LEU A 229 19.71 -32.40 2.22
CA LEU A 229 19.52 -33.72 2.81
C LEU A 229 18.23 -34.41 2.33
N ASN A 230 17.16 -33.65 2.13
CA ASN A 230 15.88 -34.17 1.64
C ASN A 230 15.87 -34.42 0.12
N LYS A 231 16.95 -34.15 -0.61
CA LYS A 231 17.06 -34.60 -2.00
C LYS A 231 16.95 -36.13 -2.04
N PRO A 232 16.32 -36.70 -3.08
CA PRO A 232 16.09 -38.14 -3.16
C PRO A 232 17.41 -38.94 -3.17
N GLY A 233 18.48 -38.38 -3.75
CA GLY A 233 19.81 -39.00 -3.77
C GLY A 233 20.44 -39.13 -2.38
N SER A 234 20.55 -38.03 -1.64
CA SER A 234 21.08 -38.02 -0.27
C SER A 234 20.20 -38.78 0.72
N ARG A 235 18.87 -38.68 0.58
CA ARG A 235 17.92 -39.41 1.44
C ARG A 235 18.04 -40.92 1.27
N ARG A 236 18.28 -41.41 0.05
CA ARG A 236 18.51 -42.84 -0.21
C ARG A 236 19.82 -43.32 0.44
N LEU A 237 20.88 -42.53 0.36
CA LEU A 237 22.15 -42.84 1.01
C LEU A 237 22.02 -42.86 2.54
N LEU A 238 21.32 -41.88 3.13
CA LEU A 238 21.04 -41.86 4.56
C LEU A 238 20.23 -43.09 5.01
N ALA A 239 19.24 -43.53 4.22
CA ALA A 239 18.46 -44.72 4.50
C ALA A 239 19.29 -46.02 4.43
N GLN A 240 20.27 -46.08 3.51
CA GLN A 240 21.22 -47.21 3.44
C GLN A 240 22.17 -47.23 4.64
N LEU A 241 22.69 -46.08 5.04
CA LEU A 241 23.57 -45.96 6.21
C LEU A 241 22.84 -46.31 7.52
N SER A 242 21.56 -45.95 7.67
CA SER A 242 20.79 -46.34 8.85
C SER A 242 20.53 -47.83 8.94
N GLN A 243 20.51 -48.56 7.82
CA GLN A 243 20.32 -50.02 7.80
C GLN A 243 21.61 -50.81 8.07
N GLN A 244 22.79 -50.16 8.02
CA GLN A 244 24.07 -50.81 8.28
C GLN A 244 24.55 -50.65 9.73
N GLY A 245 23.85 -49.86 10.54
CA GLY A 245 24.20 -49.55 11.93
C GLY A 245 23.37 -50.29 12.99
N GLU A 246 22.44 -51.14 12.58
CA GLU A 246 21.76 -52.14 13.41
C GLU A 246 22.37 -53.53 13.17
#